data_AF-A0A317V5T4-F1
#
_entry.id   AF-A0A317V5T4-F1
#
_cell.length_a   1.000
_cell.length_b   1.000
_cell.length_c   1.000
_cell.angle_alpha   90.00
_cell.angle_beta   90.00
_cell.angle_gamma   90.00
#
_symmetry.space_group_name_H-M   'P 1'
#
loop_
_entity.id
_entity.type
_entity.pdbx_description
1 polymer ?
#
loop_
_entity_poly.entity_id
_entity_poly.type
_entity_poly.pdbx_seq_one_letter_code
_entity_poly.pdbx_strand_id
1 'polypeptide(L)'
;MQCRQARLLPNDPAESSIRDPSPIHILKSFLCGFSTNTARLVPDGSYRTVVGNQTVAIHPSSVLFGKKMEAIMYNEFVFTNRSYARGVSAVQMDWVGEALAG
;
A
#
# COMPACT_ATOMS: atom_id res chain seq x y z
N MET A 1 -15.24 47.34 -35.16
CA MET A 1 -14.65 46.95 -33.86
C MET A 1 -14.54 45.43 -33.80
N GLN A 2 -13.50 44.83 -34.38
CA GLN A 2 -13.27 43.38 -34.36
C GLN A 2 -12.27 43.07 -33.23
N CYS A 3 -12.72 42.39 -32.18
CA CYS A 3 -11.84 41.85 -31.17
C CYS A 3 -11.01 40.73 -31.80
N ARG A 4 -9.74 41.04 -32.05
CA ARG A 4 -8.74 40.12 -32.57
C ARG A 4 -8.34 39.19 -31.41
N GLN A 5 -8.82 37.95 -31.45
CA GLN A 5 -8.47 36.92 -30.47
C GLN A 5 -6.95 36.73 -30.46
N ALA A 6 -6.33 36.98 -29.31
CA ALA A 6 -4.91 36.71 -29.10
C ALA A 6 -4.68 35.19 -29.21
N ARG A 7 -3.91 34.78 -30.21
CA ARG A 7 -3.30 33.44 -30.25
C ARG A 7 -2.27 33.36 -29.12
N LEU A 8 -2.70 32.92 -27.95
CA LEU A 8 -1.80 32.45 -26.90
C LEU A 8 -1.60 30.95 -27.08
N LEU A 9 -0.56 30.61 -27.85
CA LEU A 9 0.29 29.42 -27.71
C LEU A 9 -0.38 28.01 -27.81
N PRO A 10 0.41 26.98 -28.14
CA PRO A 10 -0.08 25.82 -28.86
C PRO A 10 -0.86 24.88 -27.97
N ASN A 11 -1.74 24.12 -28.62
CA ASN A 11 -2.40 22.94 -28.08
C ASN A 11 -1.32 21.94 -27.61
N ASP A 12 -0.87 22.09 -26.36
CA ASP A 12 -0.07 21.06 -25.71
C ASP A 12 -1.01 19.87 -25.46
N PRO A 13 -0.76 18.67 -26.01
CA PRO A 13 -1.59 17.49 -25.74
C PRO A 13 -1.36 16.94 -24.31
N ALA A 14 -0.95 17.78 -23.37
CA ALA A 14 -0.66 17.44 -21.98
C ALA A 14 -1.76 17.88 -21.00
N GLU A 15 -2.99 18.12 -21.48
CA GLU A 15 -4.12 18.39 -20.62
C GLU A 15 -4.62 17.09 -19.97
N SER A 16 -4.04 16.82 -18.80
CA SER A 16 -4.57 16.01 -17.71
C SER A 16 -5.30 14.74 -18.13
N SER A 17 -4.55 13.76 -18.64
CA SER A 17 -4.92 12.39 -18.32
C SER A 17 -4.90 12.30 -16.80
N ILE A 18 -6.08 12.29 -16.18
CA ILE A 18 -6.25 11.65 -14.87
C ILE A 18 -5.79 10.22 -15.13
N ARG A 19 -4.49 9.97 -14.95
CA ARG A 19 -3.90 8.65 -15.12
C ARG A 19 -4.62 7.81 -14.10
N ASP A 20 -5.41 6.83 -14.55
CA ASP A 20 -6.01 5.86 -13.65
C ASP A 20 -4.93 5.43 -12.67
N PRO A 21 -5.11 5.70 -11.37
CA PRO A 21 -4.03 5.52 -10.42
C PRO A 21 -3.72 4.03 -10.40
N SER A 22 -2.54 3.68 -10.93
CA SER A 22 -2.04 2.30 -10.89
C SER A 22 -2.18 1.80 -9.45
N PRO A 23 -2.83 0.65 -9.21
CA PRO A 23 -2.99 0.11 -7.86
C PRO A 23 -1.67 0.05 -7.08
N ILE A 24 -0.55 -0.15 -7.79
CA ILE A 24 0.81 -0.13 -7.24
C ILE A 24 1.15 1.23 -6.64
N HIS A 25 0.87 2.33 -7.33
CA HIS A 25 1.14 3.67 -6.81
C HIS A 25 0.29 3.98 -5.59
N ILE A 26 -0.98 3.57 -5.59
CA ILE A 26 -1.86 3.71 -4.42
C ILE A 26 -1.28 2.95 -3.21
N LEU A 27 -0.88 1.69 -3.41
CA LEU A 27 -0.29 0.87 -2.35
C LEU A 27 1.02 1.45 -1.83
N LYS A 28 1.91 1.92 -2.71
CA LYS A 28 3.17 2.56 -2.29
C LYS A 28 2.89 3.83 -1.47
N SER A 29 1.93 4.66 -1.87
CA SER A 29 1.54 5.84 -1.09
C SER A 29 1.03 5.48 0.31
N PHE A 30 0.18 4.46 0.45
CA PHE A 30 -0.23 3.98 1.76
C PHE A 30 0.95 3.41 2.56
N LEU A 31 1.82 2.63 1.91
CA LEU A 31 2.97 2.01 2.55
C LEU A 31 3.93 3.04 3.14
N CYS A 32 4.10 4.21 2.51
CA CYS A 32 4.90 5.30 3.07
C CYS A 32 4.31 5.81 4.41
N GLY A 33 2.98 5.87 4.55
CA GLY A 33 2.33 6.31 5.79
C GLY A 33 2.19 5.21 6.85
N PHE A 34 2.16 3.94 6.42
CA PHE A 34 1.93 2.76 7.26
C PHE A 34 3.15 1.81 7.29
N SER A 35 4.36 2.33 7.09
CA SER A 35 5.58 1.52 6.93
C SER A 35 5.86 0.62 8.13
N THR A 36 5.55 1.09 9.35
CA THR A 36 5.67 0.33 10.60
C THR A 36 4.57 -0.72 10.78
N ASN A 37 3.45 -0.57 10.09
CA ASN A 37 2.32 -1.50 10.11
C ASN A 37 2.44 -2.54 8.99
N THR A 38 3.59 -3.19 8.93
CA THR A 38 3.91 -4.20 7.93
C THR A 38 4.28 -5.52 8.59
N ALA A 39 3.99 -6.63 7.93
CA ALA A 39 4.39 -7.96 8.38
C ALA A 39 4.88 -8.80 7.20
N ARG A 40 5.89 -9.63 7.44
CA ARG A 40 6.46 -10.56 6.46
C ARG A 40 6.04 -11.99 6.75
N LEU A 41 5.88 -12.77 5.69
CA LEU A 41 5.71 -14.21 5.80
C LEU A 41 7.05 -14.85 6.18
N VAL A 42 7.05 -15.69 7.21
CA VAL A 42 8.24 -16.46 7.62
C VAL A 42 8.12 -17.93 7.19
N PRO A 43 9.23 -18.70 7.17
CA PRO A 43 9.22 -20.09 6.67
C PRO A 43 8.26 -21.05 7.37
N ASP A 44 7.91 -20.77 8.64
CA ASP A 44 6.91 -21.55 9.38
C ASP A 44 5.46 -21.30 8.92
N GLY A 45 5.25 -20.35 8.01
CA GLY A 45 3.95 -19.99 7.44
C GLY A 45 3.18 -18.93 8.23
N SER A 46 3.71 -18.43 9.34
CA SER A 46 3.14 -17.31 10.10
C SER A 46 3.58 -15.95 9.53
N TYR A 47 2.84 -14.91 9.85
CA TYR A 47 3.28 -13.53 9.62
C TYR A 47 3.92 -12.97 10.88
N ARG A 48 5.04 -12.26 10.69
CA ARG A 48 5.70 -11.51 11.76
C ARG A 48 5.82 -10.06 11.37
N THR A 49 5.44 -9.16 12.27
CA THR A 49 5.58 -7.72 12.05
C THR A 49 7.03 -7.39 11.74
N VAL A 50 7.26 -6.55 10.72
CA VAL A 50 8.61 -6.18 10.31
C VAL A 50 9.27 -5.38 11.42
N VAL A 51 8.51 -4.48 12.04
CA VAL A 51 8.89 -3.78 13.27
C VAL A 51 8.44 -4.61 14.47
N GLY A 52 9.34 -4.90 15.40
CA GLY A 52 9.03 -5.59 16.66
C GLY A 52 8.88 -7.12 16.57
N ASN A 53 8.87 -7.72 15.38
CA ASN A 53 8.95 -9.17 15.18
C ASN A 53 7.83 -9.97 15.89
N GLN A 54 6.65 -9.37 16.05
CA GLN A 54 5.51 -9.95 16.74
C GLN A 54 4.69 -10.82 15.79
N THR A 55 4.22 -11.98 16.26
CA THR A 55 3.35 -12.83 15.46
C THR A 55 1.99 -12.18 15.27
N VAL A 56 1.51 -12.16 14.03
CA VAL A 56 0.19 -11.63 13.66
C VAL A 56 -0.46 -12.55 12.63
N ALA A 57 -1.78 -12.70 12.68
CA ALA A 57 -2.54 -13.41 11.67
C ALA A 57 -3.39 -12.44 10.84
N ILE A 58 -3.64 -12.75 9.57
CA ILE A 58 -4.62 -11.99 8.78
C ILE A 58 -6.01 -12.23 9.40
N HIS A 59 -6.76 -11.17 9.66
CA HIS A 59 -8.11 -11.28 10.22
C HIS A 59 -9.05 -12.04 9.27
N PRO A 60 -9.95 -12.93 9.78
CA PRO A 60 -10.84 -13.74 8.94
C PRO A 60 -11.77 -12.97 8.00
N SER A 61 -12.07 -11.70 8.31
CA SER A 61 -12.88 -10.84 7.44
C SER A 61 -12.15 -10.31 6.20
N SER A 62 -10.84 -10.55 6.07
CA SER A 62 -10.06 -10.09 4.93
C SER A 62 -10.17 -11.06 3.75
N VAL A 63 -10.21 -10.52 2.53
CA VAL A 63 -10.12 -11.29 1.28
C VAL A 63 -8.76 -11.97 1.07
N LEU A 64 -7.78 -11.63 1.90
CA LEU A 64 -6.46 -12.26 1.94
C LEU A 64 -6.37 -13.37 2.99
N PHE A 65 -7.44 -13.66 3.74
CA PHE A 65 -7.44 -14.76 4.70
C PHE A 65 -7.13 -16.10 4.00
N GLY A 66 -6.15 -16.84 4.54
CA GLY A 66 -5.67 -18.10 3.98
C GLY A 66 -4.71 -17.98 2.78
N LYS A 67 -4.51 -16.78 2.22
CA LYS A 67 -3.56 -16.55 1.13
C LYS A 67 -2.17 -16.25 1.68
N LYS A 68 -1.14 -16.78 1.03
CA LYS A 68 0.26 -16.54 1.37
C LYS A 68 0.86 -15.52 0.41
N MET A 69 1.03 -14.30 0.92
CA MET A 69 1.75 -13.20 0.27
C MET A 69 3.08 -12.98 1.00
N GLU A 70 4.14 -12.58 0.29
CA GLU A 70 5.46 -12.38 0.92
C GLU A 70 5.44 -11.34 2.05
N ALA A 71 4.65 -10.28 1.88
CA ALA A 71 4.45 -9.23 2.84
C ALA A 71 3.02 -8.68 2.78
N ILE A 72 2.61 -8.11 3.90
CA ILE A 72 1.34 -7.43 4.06
C ILE A 72 1.53 -6.10 4.76
N MET A 73 0.73 -5.12 4.35
CA MET A 73 0.47 -3.89 5.10
C MET A 73 -0.90 -4.02 5.77
N TYR A 74 -1.08 -3.43 6.95
CA TYR A 74 -2.36 -3.42 7.66
C TYR A 74 -2.69 -2.06 8.27
N ASN A 75 -3.99 -1.76 8.37
CA ASN A 75 -4.45 -0.53 9.00
C ASN A 75 -4.49 -0.65 10.52
N GLU A 76 -5.00 -1.77 11.05
CA GLU A 76 -5.21 -1.97 12.47
C GLU A 76 -4.55 -3.26 12.96
N PHE A 77 -3.96 -3.19 14.15
CA PHE A 77 -3.52 -4.35 14.93
C PHE A 77 -4.51 -4.57 16.07
N VAL A 78 -5.20 -5.72 16.07
CA VAL A 78 -6.21 -6.04 17.07
C VAL A 78 -5.79 -7.26 17.87
N PHE A 79 -5.72 -7.12 19.18
CA PHE A 79 -5.46 -8.22 20.09
C PHE A 79 -6.76 -8.70 20.73
N THR A 80 -7.07 -9.99 20.56
CA THR A 80 -8.16 -10.67 21.27
C THR A 80 -7.61 -11.90 21.97
N ASN A 81 -7.89 -13.10 21.45
CA ASN A 81 -7.23 -14.35 21.85
C ASN A 81 -5.91 -14.57 21.13
N ARG A 82 -5.73 -13.91 19.97
CA ARG A 82 -4.48 -13.80 19.22
C ARG A 82 -4.44 -12.46 18.50
N SER A 83 -3.25 -12.06 18.09
CA SER A 83 -3.02 -10.85 17.31
C SER A 83 -3.52 -10.99 15.88
N TYR A 84 -4.31 -10.03 15.42
CA TYR A 84 -4.83 -9.98 14.07
C TYR A 84 -4.54 -8.65 13.38
N ALA A 85 -4.24 -8.71 12.09
CA ALA A 85 -4.13 -7.58 11.18
C ALA A 85 -5.47 -7.37 10.45
N ARG A 86 -6.04 -6.15 10.51
CA ARG A 86 -7.26 -5.76 9.77
C ARG A 86 -6.94 -4.66 8.75
N GLY A 87 -7.77 -4.59 7.70
CA GLY A 87 -7.52 -3.69 6.56
C GLY A 87 -6.21 -4.05 5.85
N VAL A 88 -6.10 -5.32 5.41
CA VAL A 88 -4.85 -5.90 4.93
C VAL A 88 -4.73 -5.76 3.42
N SER A 89 -3.56 -5.30 2.95
CA SER A 89 -3.17 -5.26 1.54
C SER A 89 -1.89 -6.05 1.31
N ALA A 90 -1.81 -6.76 0.18
CA ALA A 90 -0.59 -7.44 -0.23
C ALA A 90 0.42 -6.40 -0.75
N VAL A 91 1.66 -6.49 -0.27
CA VAL A 91 2.76 -5.62 -0.69
C VAL A 91 4.01 -6.46 -0.95
N GLN A 92 4.99 -5.88 -1.63
CA GLN A 92 6.26 -6.54 -1.88
C GLN A 92 7.29 -6.15 -0.82
N MET A 93 8.20 -7.08 -0.49
CA MET A 93 9.18 -6.86 0.59
C MET A 93 10.21 -5.78 0.24
N ASP A 94 10.55 -5.61 -1.03
CA ASP A 94 11.39 -4.53 -1.53
C ASP A 94 10.78 -3.16 -1.23
N TRP A 95 9.47 -2.97 -1.47
CA TRP A 95 8.76 -1.72 -1.18
C TRP A 95 8.72 -1.41 0.31
N VAL A 96 8.59 -2.45 1.14
CA VAL A 96 8.62 -2.30 2.62
C VAL A 96 10.00 -1.84 3.06
N GLY A 97 11.07 -2.39 2.46
CA GLY A 97 12.45 -1.94 2.70
C GLY A 97 12.67 -0.49 2.30
N GLU A 98 12.18 -0.09 1.13
CA GLU A 98 12.20 1.31 0.65
C GLU A 98 11.49 2.25 1.64
N ALA A 99 10.29 1.87 2.09
CA ALA A 99 9.45 2.70 2.97
C ALA A 99 9.96 2.80 4.42
N LEU A 100 10.83 1.88 4.87
CA LEU A 100 11.47 1.93 6.19
C LEU A 100 12.81 2.65 6.19
N ALA A 101 13.41 2.85 5.01
CA ALA A 101 14.71 3.51 4.85
C ALA A 101 14.60 5.04 4.69
N GLY A 102 13.41 5.56 4.40
CA GLY A 102 13.11 6.99 4.32
C GLY A 102 12.69 7.58 5.66
#